data_AF-A0A2D9X5E3-F1
#
_entry.id   AF-A0A2D9X5E3-F1
#
_cell.length_a   1.000
_cell.length_b   1.000
_cell.length_c   1.000
_cell.angle_alpha   90.00
_cell.angle_beta   90.00
_cell.angle_gamma   90.00
#
_symmetry.space_group_name_H-M   'P 1'
#
loop_
_entity.id
_entity.type
_entity.pdbx_description
1 polymer ?
#
loop_
_entity_poly.entity_id
_entity_poly.type
_entity_poly.pdbx_seq_one_letter_code
_entity_poly.pdbx_strand_id
1 'polypeptide(L)'
;MKKIIIFILCLLCFSQCLFAASDRYLIEDNLTGIAQQTLDAMFGKNNFIVRVQVQMTDSKYNVRYTKESNPQQSKSKSNKEGEQVYILPGVPALKNIAPDSLKQLPYDSVTTLTEPKIKRILVKVLVNKSYPRSQAKKAEKALKDVLAMKSGRDKIKMEYTKFYEDPNEKSQNITILPGPEKIMSLGNLFNVLIILLFIIFIFIYSRYQKLLLAKEDSSDSGGPSISVNPNLELPEGLGGGSNGSDMSINMNADVKRYFDFVTQNNISDFIFLIKSQNLKPDYISLIISFLAPNLSAKILNSLEPKVQAQVTVLLTEQRLGKKDLLDKLEKKLKSDVECFVGGDDKVADLSESLSNKQRKEITQFSKKINPKGYKKLRPHMVLFDDILLLDDSELQFVLSDLNLEQLATALVGADQGLFSKINDNLTKGARDMVGQYLELKSESSNESHIESAQDAIIKVLRKLDAQGKIKLADKLKTA
;
A
#
# COMPACT_ATOMS: atom_id res chain seq x y z
N MET A 1 -19.24 -14.82 -27.94
CA MET A 1 -17.88 -14.35 -27.59
C MET A 1 -17.30 -13.31 -28.55
N LYS A 2 -17.46 -13.40 -29.89
CA LYS A 2 -17.01 -12.36 -30.84
C LYS A 2 -17.50 -10.93 -30.49
N LYS A 3 -18.76 -10.77 -30.05
CA LYS A 3 -19.33 -9.48 -29.62
C LYS A 3 -18.69 -8.91 -28.33
N ILE A 4 -18.24 -9.77 -27.41
CA ILE A 4 -17.59 -9.36 -26.15
C ILE A 4 -16.16 -8.91 -26.44
N ILE A 5 -15.45 -9.60 -27.34
CA ILE A 5 -14.10 -9.22 -27.78
C ILE A 5 -14.15 -7.87 -28.52
N ILE A 6 -15.14 -7.65 -29.38
CA ILE A 6 -15.35 -6.36 -30.06
C ILE A 6 -15.71 -5.25 -29.06
N PHE A 7 -16.53 -5.54 -28.05
CA PHE A 7 -16.89 -4.58 -27.01
C PHE A 7 -15.69 -4.18 -26.15
N ILE A 8 -14.84 -5.14 -25.77
CA ILE A 8 -13.60 -4.89 -25.02
C ILE A 8 -12.56 -4.14 -25.87
N LEU A 9 -12.45 -4.48 -27.17
CA LEU A 9 -11.60 -3.75 -28.12
C LEU A 9 -12.07 -2.29 -28.28
N CYS A 10 -13.38 -2.06 -28.34
CA CYS A 10 -13.96 -0.72 -28.36
C CYS A 10 -13.67 0.02 -27.04
N LEU A 11 -13.83 -0.64 -25.89
CA LEU A 11 -13.57 -0.05 -24.57
C LEU A 11 -12.10 0.35 -24.38
N LEU A 12 -11.16 -0.47 -24.87
CA LEU A 12 -9.71 -0.20 -24.84
C LEU A 12 -9.29 0.90 -25.82
N CYS A 13 -9.93 0.98 -26.99
CA CYS A 13 -9.71 2.09 -27.92
C CYS A 13 -10.28 3.41 -27.38
N PHE A 14 -11.40 3.37 -26.65
CA PHE A 14 -12.00 4.55 -26.00
C PHE A 14 -11.24 4.98 -24.74
N SER A 15 -10.55 4.08 -24.03
CA SER A 15 -9.75 4.44 -22.86
C SER A 15 -8.42 5.14 -23.19
N GLN A 16 -8.09 5.33 -24.46
CA GLN A 16 -6.93 6.12 -24.90
C GLN A 16 -7.18 7.63 -24.79
N CYS A 17 -7.43 8.12 -23.58
CA CYS A 17 -7.26 9.54 -23.24
C CYS A 17 -6.84 9.70 -21.78
N LEU A 18 -5.89 8.88 -21.31
CA LEU A 18 -5.12 9.23 -20.13
C LEU A 18 -4.09 10.30 -20.52
N PHE A 19 -4.47 11.56 -20.27
CA PHE A 19 -3.63 12.74 -20.42
C PHE A 19 -2.46 12.68 -19.43
N ALA A 20 -1.42 11.89 -19.75
CA ALA A 20 -0.10 12.11 -19.20
C ALA A 20 0.54 13.26 -19.99
N ALA A 21 0.19 14.49 -19.63
CA ALA A 21 0.89 15.68 -20.11
C ALA A 21 2.20 15.83 -19.32
N SER A 22 3.32 16.08 -20.01
CA SER A 22 4.55 16.48 -19.34
C SER A 22 4.34 17.81 -18.62
N ASP A 23 4.99 18.04 -17.47
CA ASP A 23 4.90 19.32 -16.73
C ASP A 23 5.24 20.52 -17.63
N ARG A 24 6.16 20.31 -18.58
CA ARG A 24 6.47 21.25 -19.65
C ARG A 24 5.25 21.60 -20.49
N TYR A 25 4.48 20.61 -20.96
CA TYR A 25 3.29 20.84 -21.77
C TYR A 25 2.21 21.60 -20.99
N LEU A 26 1.98 21.27 -19.72
CA LEU A 26 1.01 21.98 -18.88
C LEU A 26 1.39 23.46 -18.70
N ILE A 27 2.68 23.74 -18.52
CA ILE A 27 3.18 25.11 -18.41
C ILE A 27 3.09 25.84 -19.75
N GLU A 28 3.44 25.18 -20.86
CA GLU A 28 3.29 25.75 -22.21
C GLU A 28 1.82 26.06 -22.53
N ASP A 29 0.89 25.18 -22.17
CA ASP A 29 -0.55 25.34 -22.40
C ASP A 29 -1.12 26.49 -21.57
N ASN A 30 -0.82 26.54 -20.28
CA ASN A 30 -1.29 27.61 -19.39
C ASN A 30 -0.74 28.99 -19.82
N LEU A 31 0.57 29.09 -20.09
CA LEU A 31 1.17 30.33 -20.57
C LEU A 31 0.61 30.74 -21.95
N THR A 32 0.34 29.77 -22.82
CA THR A 32 -0.30 30.03 -24.12
C THR A 32 -1.72 30.54 -23.94
N GLY A 33 -2.51 29.93 -23.03
CA GLY A 33 -3.86 30.36 -22.70
C GLY A 33 -3.92 31.78 -22.15
N ILE A 34 -3.06 32.10 -21.17
CA ILE A 34 -2.95 33.46 -20.61
C ILE A 34 -2.57 34.48 -21.70
N ALA A 35 -1.58 34.15 -22.53
CA ALA A 35 -1.14 35.03 -23.61
C ALA A 35 -2.24 35.28 -24.65
N GLN A 36 -2.96 34.22 -25.05
CA GLN A 36 -4.05 34.29 -26.01
C GLN A 36 -5.21 35.11 -25.47
N GLN A 37 -5.67 34.82 -24.24
CA GLN A 37 -6.76 35.55 -23.60
C GLN A 37 -6.44 37.03 -23.42
N THR A 38 -5.20 37.35 -23.07
CA THR A 38 -4.75 38.75 -22.93
C THR A 38 -4.82 39.49 -24.26
N LEU A 39 -4.33 38.87 -25.35
CA LEU A 39 -4.38 39.51 -26.67
C LEU A 39 -5.81 39.65 -27.19
N ASP A 40 -6.63 38.62 -27.00
CA ASP A 40 -8.04 38.66 -27.40
C ASP A 40 -8.81 39.74 -26.61
N ALA A 41 -8.49 39.94 -25.33
CA ALA A 41 -9.12 40.97 -24.50
C ALA A 41 -8.68 42.39 -24.89
N MET A 42 -7.41 42.60 -25.23
CA MET A 42 -6.87 43.94 -25.53
C MET A 42 -7.04 44.37 -27.00
N PHE A 43 -7.05 43.42 -27.92
CA PHE A 43 -6.98 43.69 -29.36
C PHE A 43 -8.07 43.00 -30.18
N GLY A 44 -9.02 42.34 -29.51
CA GLY A 44 -10.14 41.66 -30.15
C GLY A 44 -9.81 40.23 -30.59
N LYS A 45 -10.84 39.38 -30.59
CA LYS A 45 -10.76 37.96 -30.97
C LYS A 45 -10.35 37.81 -32.44
N ASN A 46 -9.65 36.72 -32.75
CA ASN A 46 -9.24 36.32 -34.12
C ASN A 46 -8.20 37.22 -34.81
N ASN A 47 -7.56 38.15 -34.09
CA ASN A 47 -6.47 38.97 -34.66
C ASN A 47 -5.08 38.38 -34.42
N PHE A 48 -4.94 37.57 -33.36
CA PHE A 48 -3.68 37.00 -32.92
C PHE A 48 -3.83 35.52 -32.58
N ILE A 49 -2.83 34.73 -32.91
CA ILE A 49 -2.69 33.34 -32.44
C ILE A 49 -1.32 33.20 -31.79
N VAL A 50 -1.29 32.81 -30.53
CA VAL A 50 -0.06 32.70 -29.74
C VAL A 50 0.28 31.24 -29.47
N ARG A 51 1.58 30.92 -29.50
CA ARG A 51 2.11 29.67 -28.94
C ARG A 51 3.36 29.96 -28.12
N VAL A 52 3.35 29.52 -26.87
CA VAL A 52 4.49 29.60 -25.97
C VAL A 52 5.21 28.25 -25.96
N GLN A 53 6.51 28.27 -26.19
CA GLN A 53 7.39 27.12 -26.04
C GLN A 53 8.40 27.40 -24.93
N VAL A 54 8.56 26.46 -24.02
CA VAL A 54 9.40 26.61 -22.84
C VAL A 54 10.53 25.59 -22.91
N GLN A 55 11.76 26.03 -22.67
CA GLN A 55 12.89 25.15 -22.42
C GLN A 55 13.12 25.08 -20.91
N MET A 56 12.98 23.89 -20.34
CA MET A 56 13.23 23.62 -18.92
C MET A 56 14.69 23.23 -18.68
N THR A 57 15.20 23.47 -17.47
CA THR A 57 16.44 22.85 -17.00
C THR A 57 16.16 21.43 -16.51
N ASP A 58 17.11 20.53 -16.68
CA ASP A 58 17.02 19.20 -16.07
C ASP A 58 17.00 19.30 -14.53
N SER A 59 16.32 18.37 -13.88
CA SER A 59 16.33 18.25 -12.42
C SER A 59 17.74 17.91 -11.93
N LYS A 60 18.23 18.65 -10.93
CA LYS A 60 19.58 18.45 -10.38
C LYS A 60 19.52 18.29 -8.87
N TYR A 61 20.36 17.43 -8.30
CA TYR A 61 20.53 17.38 -6.85
C TYR A 61 21.57 18.42 -6.43
N ASN A 62 21.15 19.35 -5.57
CA ASN A 62 22.07 20.26 -4.93
C ASN A 62 22.59 19.60 -3.64
N VAL A 63 23.90 19.46 -3.55
CA VAL A 63 24.59 18.81 -2.42
C VAL A 63 25.09 19.91 -1.49
N ARG A 64 24.62 19.91 -0.24
CA ARG A 64 25.13 20.79 0.82
C ARG A 64 25.91 19.96 1.84
N TYR A 65 27.16 20.34 2.07
CA TYR A 65 28.03 19.76 3.09
C TYR A 65 27.74 20.43 4.45
N THR A 66 27.74 19.67 5.55
CA THR A 66 27.51 20.18 6.91
C THR A 66 28.75 20.95 7.44
N LYS A 67 28.62 21.65 8.57
CA LYS A 67 29.63 22.62 9.05
C LYS A 67 31.01 22.01 9.33
N GLU A 68 31.12 20.72 9.63
CA GLU A 68 32.39 20.03 9.91
C GLU A 68 33.20 19.71 8.65
N SER A 69 32.58 19.81 7.48
CA SER A 69 33.18 19.60 6.15
C SER A 69 33.01 20.82 5.24
N ASN A 70 32.73 22.00 5.82
CA ASN A 70 32.53 23.23 5.07
C ASN A 70 33.89 23.77 4.59
N PRO A 71 34.19 23.76 3.27
CA PRO A 71 35.48 24.20 2.77
C PRO A 71 35.63 25.70 3.07
N GLN A 72 36.68 26.08 3.81
CA GLN A 72 37.02 27.49 4.01
C GLN A 72 37.30 28.09 2.62
N GLN A 73 36.44 29.04 2.22
CA GLN A 73 36.60 29.77 0.97
C GLN A 73 37.96 30.48 0.98
N SER A 74 38.91 30.01 0.17
CA SER A 74 40.01 30.87 -0.25
C SER A 74 39.40 31.97 -1.12
N LYS A 75 39.41 33.20 -0.62
CA LYS A 75 39.00 34.37 -1.38
C LYS A 75 40.01 34.61 -2.50
N SER A 76 39.75 34.09 -3.70
CA SER A 76 40.35 34.61 -4.92
C SER A 76 39.24 35.10 -5.87
N LYS A 77 39.35 36.36 -6.27
CA LYS A 77 38.48 36.99 -7.26
C LYS A 77 38.83 36.44 -8.65
N SER A 78 37.96 35.64 -9.25
CA SER A 78 37.68 35.74 -10.70
C SER A 78 36.49 34.88 -11.12
N ASN A 79 35.49 35.53 -11.73
CA ASN A 79 34.45 34.88 -12.51
C ASN A 79 35.05 33.94 -13.57
N LYS A 80 34.75 32.64 -13.49
CA LYS A 80 34.56 31.72 -14.62
C LYS A 80 33.91 30.42 -14.11
N GLU A 81 32.99 29.88 -14.90
CA GLU A 81 32.30 28.62 -14.63
C GLU A 81 33.32 27.48 -14.43
N GLY A 82 33.26 26.80 -13.28
CA GLY A 82 34.00 25.55 -13.06
C GLY A 82 35.06 25.54 -11.94
N GLU A 83 35.05 26.48 -10.99
CA GLU A 83 35.98 26.41 -9.84
C GLU A 83 35.63 25.21 -8.93
N GLN A 84 36.48 24.17 -8.96
CA GLN A 84 36.35 22.98 -8.12
C GLN A 84 36.74 23.35 -6.69
N VAL A 85 35.76 23.39 -5.80
CA VAL A 85 36.01 23.62 -4.37
C VAL A 85 36.54 22.31 -3.80
N TYR A 86 37.71 22.28 -3.18
CA TYR A 86 38.28 21.04 -2.63
C TYR A 86 37.93 20.91 -1.15
N ILE A 87 37.50 19.72 -0.72
CA ILE A 87 37.20 19.42 0.70
C ILE A 87 38.52 19.15 1.45
N LEU A 88 39.45 18.48 0.78
CA LEU A 88 40.80 18.13 1.22
C LEU A 88 41.77 18.34 0.03
N PRO A 89 43.09 18.52 0.26
CA PRO A 89 44.07 18.64 -0.83
C PRO A 89 43.93 17.48 -1.82
N GLY A 90 43.50 17.76 -3.04
CA GLY A 90 43.32 16.77 -4.12
C GLY A 90 41.93 16.10 -4.23
N VAL A 91 40.97 16.37 -3.34
CA VAL A 91 39.59 15.81 -3.43
C VAL A 91 38.57 16.90 -3.80
N PRO A 92 38.03 16.91 -5.05
CA PRO A 92 37.08 17.93 -5.47
C PRO A 92 35.69 17.71 -4.86
N ALA A 93 35.07 18.77 -4.37
CA ALA A 93 33.69 18.77 -3.91
C ALA A 93 32.74 18.66 -5.11
N LEU A 94 31.89 17.66 -5.09
CA LEU A 94 30.86 17.48 -6.11
C LEU A 94 29.76 18.53 -5.90
N LYS A 95 29.43 19.28 -6.97
CA LYS A 95 28.34 20.26 -6.97
C LYS A 95 27.42 19.98 -8.15
N ASN A 96 26.12 19.84 -7.89
CA ASN A 96 25.06 19.57 -8.87
C ASN A 96 25.22 18.23 -9.61
N ILE A 97 24.81 17.14 -8.95
CA ILE A 97 24.90 15.78 -9.50
C ILE A 97 23.61 15.44 -10.26
N ALA A 98 23.74 14.74 -11.39
CA ALA A 98 22.61 14.19 -12.15
C ALA A 98 21.93 13.04 -11.37
N PRO A 99 20.62 12.81 -11.53
CA PRO A 99 19.89 11.81 -10.75
C PRO A 99 20.49 10.40 -10.76
N ASP A 100 21.09 9.98 -11.88
CA ASP A 100 21.64 8.64 -12.04
C ASP A 100 23.02 8.44 -11.38
N SER A 101 23.66 9.50 -10.88
CA SER A 101 25.03 9.47 -10.33
C SER A 101 25.06 9.51 -8.79
N LEU A 102 23.95 9.16 -8.12
CA LEU A 102 23.80 9.18 -6.65
C LEU A 102 24.78 8.25 -5.89
N LYS A 103 25.46 7.32 -6.56
CA LYS A 103 26.39 6.35 -5.94
C LYS A 103 27.75 6.94 -5.52
N GLN A 104 28.00 8.23 -5.74
CA GLN A 104 29.30 8.89 -5.50
C GLN A 104 29.25 10.00 -4.42
N LEU A 105 28.32 9.92 -3.46
CA LEU A 105 28.21 10.93 -2.40
C LEU A 105 29.17 10.59 -1.24
N PRO A 106 30.07 11.51 -0.81
CA PRO A 106 30.85 11.33 0.42
C PRO A 106 29.98 11.49 1.68
N TYR A 107 30.49 10.97 2.80
CA TYR A 107 29.83 11.00 4.11
C TYR A 107 29.48 12.45 4.55
N ASP A 108 28.29 12.61 5.13
CA ASP A 108 27.69 13.86 5.65
C ASP A 108 27.35 14.95 4.62
N SER A 109 26.59 14.59 3.58
CA SER A 109 25.99 15.55 2.65
C SER A 109 24.45 15.47 2.63
N VAL A 110 23.80 16.64 2.66
CA VAL A 110 22.35 16.75 2.47
C VAL A 110 22.09 17.04 1.00
N THR A 111 21.38 16.13 0.33
CA THR A 111 20.97 16.30 -1.06
C THR A 111 19.54 16.87 -1.11
N THR A 112 19.40 18.04 -1.72
CA THR A 112 18.08 18.62 -2.01
C THR A 112 17.84 18.55 -3.52
N LEU A 113 16.78 17.86 -3.95
CA LEU A 113 16.36 17.88 -5.34
C LEU A 113 15.92 19.30 -5.69
N THR A 114 16.55 19.89 -6.70
CA THR A 114 16.10 21.16 -7.25
C THR A 114 15.16 20.88 -8.42
N GLU A 115 13.95 21.39 -8.28
CA GLU A 115 12.91 21.28 -9.31
C GLU A 115 13.36 21.95 -10.62
N PRO A 116 12.93 21.41 -11.77
CA PRO A 116 13.25 21.97 -13.08
C PRO A 116 12.69 23.40 -13.19
N LYS A 117 13.54 24.35 -13.59
CA LYS A 117 13.18 25.76 -13.76
C LYS A 117 13.13 26.12 -15.23
N ILE A 118 12.33 27.14 -15.56
CA ILE A 118 12.27 27.71 -16.90
C ILE A 118 13.62 28.35 -17.25
N LYS A 119 14.33 27.75 -18.22
CA LYS A 119 15.60 28.25 -18.75
C LYS A 119 15.38 29.37 -19.75
N ARG A 120 14.40 29.18 -20.65
CA ARG A 120 14.10 30.11 -21.74
C ARG A 120 12.67 29.96 -22.24
N ILE A 121 12.05 31.09 -22.56
CA ILE A 121 10.72 31.16 -23.18
C ILE A 121 10.84 31.64 -24.63
N LEU A 122 10.20 30.93 -25.54
CA LEU A 122 10.08 31.26 -26.95
C LEU A 122 8.60 31.45 -27.28
N VAL A 123 8.20 32.67 -27.60
CA VAL A 123 6.81 32.98 -27.95
C VAL A 123 6.73 33.18 -29.46
N LYS A 124 5.92 32.37 -30.14
CA LYS A 124 5.57 32.59 -31.55
C LYS A 124 4.17 33.18 -31.61
N VAL A 125 4.03 34.29 -32.31
CA VAL A 125 2.76 34.97 -32.48
C VAL A 125 2.49 35.10 -33.97
N LEU A 126 1.34 34.58 -34.38
CA LEU A 126 0.81 34.82 -35.71
C LEU A 126 -0.15 36.00 -35.63
N VAL A 127 0.05 36.98 -36.51
CA VAL A 127 -0.78 38.18 -36.60
C VAL A 127 -1.51 38.16 -37.93
N ASN A 128 -2.81 38.49 -37.90
CA ASN A 128 -3.56 38.64 -39.14
C ASN A 128 -2.91 39.71 -40.03
N LYS A 129 -2.67 39.40 -41.30
CA LYS A 129 -2.07 40.31 -42.29
C LYS A 129 -2.84 41.63 -42.43
N SER A 130 -4.14 41.64 -42.16
CA SER A 130 -4.99 42.82 -42.20
C SER A 130 -4.85 43.73 -40.96
N TYR A 131 -4.14 43.29 -39.92
CA TYR A 131 -4.02 44.03 -38.66
C TYR A 131 -2.86 45.05 -38.69
N PRO A 132 -3.05 46.29 -38.17
CA PRO A 132 -2.01 47.33 -38.21
C PRO A 132 -0.73 46.96 -37.45
N ARG A 133 0.43 47.10 -38.12
CA ARG A 133 1.76 46.81 -37.54
C ARG A 133 2.11 47.67 -36.31
N SER A 134 1.59 48.89 -36.23
CA SER A 134 1.79 49.78 -35.08
C SER A 134 1.10 49.26 -33.81
N GLN A 135 -0.08 48.66 -33.97
CA GLN A 135 -0.82 48.04 -32.87
C GLN A 135 -0.23 46.67 -32.51
N ALA A 136 0.27 45.90 -33.48
CA ALA A 136 0.99 44.65 -33.22
C ALA A 136 2.26 44.84 -32.35
N LYS A 137 2.96 45.97 -32.47
CA LYS A 137 4.08 46.33 -31.57
C LYS A 137 3.63 46.58 -30.13
N LYS A 138 2.41 47.09 -29.92
CA LYS A 138 1.84 47.25 -28.58
C LYS A 138 1.48 45.89 -27.96
N ALA A 139 0.97 44.97 -28.79
CA ALA A 139 0.73 43.58 -28.39
C ALA A 139 2.03 42.87 -27.96
N GLU A 140 3.14 43.11 -28.65
CA GLU A 140 4.45 42.59 -28.24
C GLU A 140 4.88 43.09 -26.85
N LYS A 141 4.63 44.37 -26.54
CA LYS A 141 4.92 44.94 -25.22
C LYS A 141 4.03 44.33 -24.14
N ALA A 142 2.73 44.20 -24.40
CA ALA A 142 1.79 43.57 -23.48
C ALA A 142 2.17 42.12 -23.16
N LEU A 143 2.62 41.35 -24.15
CA LEU A 143 3.09 39.97 -23.94
C LEU A 143 4.37 39.90 -23.09
N LYS A 144 5.31 40.84 -23.27
CA LYS A 144 6.53 40.91 -22.44
C LYS A 144 6.18 41.13 -20.97
N ASP A 145 5.21 42.01 -20.71
CA ASP A 145 4.79 42.35 -19.35
C ASP A 145 4.00 41.20 -18.71
N VAL A 146 3.03 40.61 -19.41
CA VAL A 146 2.17 39.54 -18.88
C VAL A 146 2.90 38.22 -18.67
N LEU A 147 3.82 37.85 -19.57
CA LEU A 147 4.61 36.62 -19.44
C LEU A 147 5.88 36.83 -18.59
N ALA A 148 6.06 38.01 -17.98
CA ALA A 148 7.22 38.37 -17.16
C ALA A 148 8.57 38.02 -17.82
N MET A 149 8.68 38.29 -19.12
CA MET A 149 9.83 37.87 -19.94
C MET A 149 11.09 38.65 -19.57
N LYS A 150 12.24 37.96 -19.43
CA LYS A 150 13.50 38.63 -19.10
C LYS A 150 14.28 39.02 -20.36
N SER A 151 14.65 40.30 -20.43
CA SER A 151 15.47 40.86 -21.52
C SER A 151 16.77 40.06 -21.71
N GLY A 152 16.98 39.55 -22.93
CA GLY A 152 18.19 38.82 -23.35
C GLY A 152 18.06 37.29 -23.41
N ARG A 153 17.20 36.67 -22.58
CA ARG A 153 17.00 35.20 -22.60
C ARG A 153 15.83 34.79 -23.50
N ASP A 154 14.72 35.51 -23.37
CA ASP A 154 13.46 35.13 -23.98
C ASP A 154 13.27 35.85 -25.33
N LYS A 155 12.69 35.16 -26.32
CA LYS A 155 12.50 35.73 -27.67
C LYS A 155 11.04 35.62 -28.12
N ILE A 156 10.54 36.71 -28.70
CA ILE A 156 9.24 36.76 -29.37
C ILE A 156 9.48 36.79 -30.88
N LYS A 157 8.84 35.89 -31.63
CA LYS A 157 8.84 35.89 -33.10
C LYS A 157 7.42 36.16 -33.59
N MET A 158 7.24 37.29 -34.29
CA MET A 158 5.98 37.70 -34.89
C MET A 158 5.99 37.35 -36.38
N GLU A 159 5.02 36.58 -36.85
CA GLU A 159 4.83 36.25 -38.27
C GLU A 159 3.45 36.71 -38.72
N TYR A 160 3.36 37.35 -39.89
CA TYR A 160 2.11 37.90 -40.42
C TYR A 160 1.55 36.96 -41.48
N THR A 161 0.41 36.35 -41.20
CA THR A 161 -0.26 35.40 -42.09
C THR A 161 -1.72 35.79 -42.29
N LYS A 162 -2.30 35.41 -43.43
CA LYS A 162 -3.74 35.62 -43.66
C LYS A 162 -4.49 34.54 -42.88
N PHE A 163 -5.40 34.95 -42.01
CA PHE A 163 -6.32 34.01 -41.36
C PHE A 163 -7.53 33.83 -42.28
N TYR A 164 -8.00 32.60 -42.44
CA TYR A 164 -9.22 32.32 -43.20
C TYR A 164 -10.42 32.52 -42.25
N GLU A 165 -11.33 33.41 -42.61
CA GLU A 165 -12.62 33.56 -41.93
C GLU A 165 -13.61 32.61 -42.60
N ASP A 166 -13.96 31.49 -41.94
CA ASP A 166 -15.08 30.66 -42.39
C ASP A 166 -16.40 31.41 -42.09
N PRO A 167 -17.29 31.64 -43.08
CA PRO A 167 -18.50 32.45 -42.92
C PRO A 167 -19.57 31.86 -41.98
N ASN A 168 -19.36 30.66 -41.43
CA ASN A 168 -20.28 29.97 -40.53
C ASN A 168 -19.79 29.89 -39.06
N GLU A 169 -18.89 30.80 -38.63
CA GLU A 169 -18.42 30.93 -37.23
C GLU A 169 -18.09 29.61 -36.52
N LYS A 170 -17.42 28.68 -37.21
CA LYS A 170 -16.67 27.65 -36.52
C LYS A 170 -15.22 27.95 -36.73
N SER A 171 -14.60 28.62 -35.76
CA SER A 171 -13.15 28.66 -35.63
C SER A 171 -12.66 27.24 -35.87
N GLN A 172 -11.88 27.03 -36.93
CA GLN A 172 -11.27 25.72 -37.14
C GLN A 172 -10.53 25.39 -35.85
N ASN A 173 -11.00 24.37 -35.13
CA ASN A 173 -10.27 23.81 -34.02
C ASN A 173 -9.01 23.23 -34.63
N ILE A 174 -7.95 24.02 -34.69
CA ILE A 174 -6.63 23.53 -35.01
C ILE A 174 -6.28 22.65 -33.83
N THR A 175 -6.57 21.36 -33.94
CA THR A 175 -6.08 20.35 -33.02
C THR A 175 -4.57 20.34 -33.19
N ILE A 176 -3.91 21.06 -32.29
CA ILE A 176 -2.46 21.12 -32.21
C ILE A 176 -2.00 19.69 -31.90
N LEU A 177 -1.43 19.01 -32.91
CA LEU A 177 -0.86 17.68 -32.67
C LEU A 177 0.21 17.81 -31.58
N PRO A 178 0.06 17.10 -30.46
CA PRO A 178 1.07 17.10 -29.42
C PRO A 178 2.37 16.53 -29.98
N GLY A 179 3.50 17.07 -29.55
CA GLY A 179 4.82 16.59 -29.98
C GLY A 179 5.05 15.12 -29.61
N PRO A 180 6.12 14.48 -30.14
CA PRO A 180 6.45 13.08 -29.88
C PRO A 180 6.62 12.76 -28.38
N GLU A 181 6.88 13.79 -27.55
CA GLU A 181 6.94 13.70 -26.08
C GLU A 181 5.64 13.13 -25.46
N LYS A 182 4.47 13.36 -26.06
CA LYS A 182 3.21 12.78 -25.56
C LYS A 182 3.12 11.28 -25.86
N ILE A 183 3.72 10.80 -26.95
CA ILE A 183 3.69 9.38 -27.36
C ILE A 183 4.61 8.54 -26.46
N MET A 184 5.74 9.11 -26.02
CA MET A 184 6.77 8.41 -25.25
C MET A 184 6.59 8.48 -23.73
N SER A 185 5.46 9.01 -23.24
CA SER A 185 5.18 9.03 -21.80
C SER A 185 5.11 7.60 -21.25
N LEU A 186 5.55 7.43 -20.00
CA LEU A 186 5.63 6.12 -19.34
C LEU A 186 4.27 5.37 -19.36
N GLY A 187 3.17 6.12 -19.22
CA GLY A 187 1.81 5.59 -19.31
C GLY A 187 1.42 5.13 -20.72
N ASN A 188 1.87 5.83 -21.76
CA ASN A 188 1.60 5.41 -23.14
C ASN A 188 2.44 4.19 -23.53
N LEU A 189 3.66 4.06 -22.99
CA LEU A 189 4.47 2.86 -23.14
C LEU A 189 3.80 1.63 -22.51
N PHE A 190 3.21 1.80 -21.31
CA PHE A 190 2.43 0.76 -20.64
C PHE A 190 1.18 0.36 -21.44
N ASN A 191 0.49 1.32 -22.04
CA ASN A 191 -0.67 1.04 -22.89
C ASN A 191 -0.27 0.29 -24.18
N VAL A 192 0.85 0.63 -24.80
CA VAL A 192 1.38 -0.10 -25.96
C VAL A 192 1.73 -1.54 -25.57
N LEU A 193 2.30 -1.75 -24.38
CA LEU A 193 2.59 -3.09 -23.85
C LEU A 193 1.30 -3.91 -23.62
N ILE A 194 0.24 -3.29 -23.10
CA ILE A 194 -1.07 -3.94 -22.94
C ILE A 194 -1.64 -4.37 -24.30
N ILE A 195 -1.56 -3.51 -25.31
CA ILE A 195 -2.03 -3.83 -26.67
C ILE A 195 -1.24 -5.01 -27.23
N LEU A 196 0.08 -5.04 -27.04
CA LEU A 196 0.94 -6.12 -27.50
C LEU A 196 0.62 -7.45 -26.79
N LEU A 197 0.40 -7.43 -25.48
CA LEU A 197 -0.06 -8.61 -24.73
C LEU A 197 -1.44 -9.10 -25.21
N PHE A 198 -2.34 -8.18 -25.57
CA PHE A 198 -3.66 -8.53 -26.07
C PHE A 198 -3.60 -9.19 -27.47
N ILE A 199 -2.71 -8.71 -28.35
CA ILE A 199 -2.45 -9.36 -29.65
C ILE A 199 -1.91 -10.78 -29.45
N ILE A 200 -0.98 -10.97 -28.50
CA ILE A 200 -0.47 -12.30 -28.14
C ILE A 200 -1.59 -13.18 -27.60
N PHE A 201 -2.47 -12.65 -26.75
CA PHE A 201 -3.61 -13.39 -26.21
C PHE A 201 -4.59 -13.83 -27.30
N ILE A 202 -4.92 -12.95 -28.27
CA ILE A 202 -5.74 -13.31 -29.44
C ILE A 202 -5.07 -14.42 -30.24
N PHE A 203 -3.76 -14.35 -30.44
CA PHE A 203 -3.01 -15.36 -31.18
C PHE A 203 -3.08 -16.73 -30.50
N ILE A 204 -2.81 -16.78 -29.18
CA ILE A 204 -2.90 -18.00 -28.35
C ILE A 204 -4.32 -18.55 -28.37
N TYR A 205 -5.33 -17.70 -28.21
CA TYR A 205 -6.73 -18.11 -28.24
C TYR A 205 -7.13 -18.69 -29.60
N SER A 206 -6.68 -18.09 -30.72
CA SER A 206 -6.94 -18.63 -32.07
C SER A 206 -6.28 -19.99 -32.28
N ARG A 207 -5.06 -20.19 -31.74
CA ARG A 207 -4.35 -21.48 -31.76
C ARG A 207 -5.09 -22.52 -30.93
N TYR A 208 -5.54 -22.15 -29.75
CA TYR A 208 -6.32 -23.03 -28.86
C TYR A 208 -7.63 -23.48 -29.53
N GLN A 209 -8.37 -22.57 -30.18
CA GLN A 209 -9.59 -22.94 -30.90
C GLN A 209 -9.32 -23.88 -32.08
N LYS A 210 -8.27 -23.65 -32.87
CA LYS A 210 -7.89 -24.59 -33.95
C LYS A 210 -7.56 -25.98 -33.42
N LEU A 211 -6.97 -26.07 -32.23
CA LEU A 211 -6.58 -27.32 -31.60
C LEU A 211 -7.78 -28.09 -31.02
N LEU A 212 -8.80 -27.39 -30.52
CA LEU A 212 -10.06 -28.02 -30.12
C LEU A 212 -10.84 -28.56 -31.32
N LEU A 213 -10.94 -27.80 -32.41
CA LEU A 213 -11.61 -28.25 -33.63
C LEU A 213 -10.91 -29.45 -34.26
N ALA A 214 -9.57 -29.47 -34.30
CA ALA A 214 -8.80 -30.63 -34.74
C ALA A 214 -8.97 -31.87 -33.83
N LYS A 215 -9.35 -31.66 -32.57
CA LYS A 215 -9.61 -32.74 -31.60
C LYS A 215 -11.02 -33.31 -31.71
N GLU A 216 -11.99 -32.53 -32.20
CA GLU A 216 -13.33 -33.01 -32.53
C GLU A 216 -13.35 -33.80 -33.85
N ASP A 217 -12.56 -33.39 -34.86
CA ASP A 217 -12.42 -34.13 -36.12
C ASP A 217 -11.67 -35.48 -35.98
N SER A 218 -11.03 -35.73 -34.83
CA SER A 218 -10.30 -36.98 -34.52
C SER A 218 -11.01 -37.90 -33.54
N SER A 219 -12.28 -37.62 -33.20
CA SER A 219 -13.09 -38.47 -32.33
C SER A 219 -14.23 -39.17 -33.10
N ASP A 220 -13.89 -39.90 -34.15
CA ASP A 220 -14.75 -40.95 -34.68
C ASP A 220 -14.04 -42.31 -34.57
N SER A 221 -14.75 -43.28 -33.99
CA SER A 221 -14.37 -44.68 -33.78
C SER A 221 -13.23 -45.00 -32.79
N GLY A 222 -13.61 -45.51 -31.61
CA GLY A 222 -12.79 -46.46 -30.83
C GLY A 222 -12.78 -46.21 -29.32
N GLY A 223 -13.51 -47.02 -28.56
CA GLY A 223 -13.44 -47.03 -27.09
C GLY A 223 -12.05 -47.40 -26.57
N PRO A 224 -11.70 -47.07 -25.30
CA PRO A 224 -10.36 -47.28 -24.79
C PRO A 224 -10.10 -48.76 -24.53
N SER A 225 -9.34 -49.41 -25.42
CA SER A 225 -8.66 -50.66 -25.11
C SER A 225 -7.48 -50.38 -24.20
N ILE A 226 -7.48 -51.01 -23.03
CA ILE A 226 -6.34 -51.09 -22.12
C ILE A 226 -5.23 -51.85 -22.88
N SER A 227 -4.22 -51.13 -23.37
CA SER A 227 -2.96 -51.72 -23.78
C SER A 227 -2.04 -51.82 -22.57
N VAL A 228 -1.95 -53.03 -22.02
CA VAL A 228 -0.89 -53.37 -21.06
C VAL A 228 0.43 -53.36 -21.84
N ASN A 229 1.32 -52.45 -21.49
CA ASN A 229 2.68 -52.38 -22.03
C ASN A 229 3.55 -53.46 -21.34
N PRO A 230 4.07 -54.49 -22.03
CA PRO A 230 4.79 -55.59 -21.40
C PRO A 230 6.28 -55.31 -21.14
N ASN A 231 6.78 -54.09 -21.37
CA ASN A 231 8.20 -53.75 -21.20
C ASN A 231 8.46 -52.78 -20.05
N LEU A 232 7.90 -53.05 -18.86
CA LEU A 232 8.42 -52.45 -17.63
C LEU A 232 9.42 -53.44 -17.02
N GLU A 233 10.66 -53.38 -17.53
CA GLU A 233 11.80 -54.08 -16.93
C GLU A 233 11.99 -53.57 -15.50
N LEU A 234 11.78 -54.46 -14.53
CA LEU A 234 12.19 -54.25 -13.16
C LEU A 234 13.73 -54.27 -13.13
N PRO A 235 14.41 -53.29 -12.51
CA PRO A 235 15.84 -53.39 -12.33
C PRO A 235 16.13 -54.53 -11.36
N GLU A 236 16.68 -55.63 -11.91
CA GLU A 236 17.30 -56.69 -11.14
C GLU A 236 18.59 -56.16 -10.51
N GLY A 237 18.64 -56.18 -9.18
CA GLY A 237 19.89 -56.03 -8.44
C GLY A 237 19.70 -55.26 -7.15
N LEU A 238 19.38 -55.97 -6.07
CA LEU A 238 19.96 -55.73 -4.73
C LEU A 238 19.53 -56.85 -3.79
N GLY A 239 20.36 -57.90 -3.82
CA GLY A 239 20.39 -58.95 -2.80
C GLY A 239 20.77 -58.38 -1.43
N GLY A 240 20.26 -59.05 -0.39
CA GLY A 240 20.20 -58.56 0.97
C GLY A 240 21.53 -58.20 1.63
N GLY A 241 21.42 -57.24 2.55
CA GLY A 241 22.45 -56.85 3.50
C GLY A 241 21.82 -55.98 4.58
N SER A 242 21.57 -56.58 5.74
CA SER A 242 21.18 -55.90 6.96
C SER A 242 22.22 -54.84 7.34
N ASN A 243 21.82 -53.56 7.38
CA ASN A 243 22.26 -52.60 8.39
C ASN A 243 21.47 -51.29 8.30
N GLY A 244 21.11 -50.78 9.47
CA GLY A 244 20.24 -49.63 9.64
C GLY A 244 20.73 -48.37 8.93
N SER A 245 19.82 -47.80 8.14
CA SER A 245 19.59 -46.37 8.08
C SER A 245 18.16 -46.17 7.58
N ASP A 246 17.35 -45.46 8.34
CA ASP A 246 16.04 -44.97 7.90
C ASP A 246 16.25 -44.07 6.69
N MET A 247 16.28 -44.67 5.50
CA MET A 247 16.23 -43.95 4.25
C MET A 247 14.76 -43.61 4.01
N SER A 248 14.30 -42.52 4.63
CA SER A 248 13.08 -41.86 4.21
C SER A 248 13.21 -41.53 2.72
N ILE A 249 12.61 -42.36 1.88
CA ILE A 249 12.46 -42.09 0.46
C ILE A 249 11.61 -40.83 0.39
N ASN A 250 12.27 -39.71 0.14
CA ASN A 250 11.66 -38.41 -0.01
C ASN A 250 10.90 -38.39 -1.36
N MET A 251 9.73 -39.03 -1.40
CA MET A 251 8.74 -38.90 -2.48
C MET A 251 8.06 -37.53 -2.41
N ASN A 252 8.84 -36.44 -2.42
CA ASN A 252 8.31 -35.09 -2.60
C ASN A 252 8.71 -34.58 -3.99
N ALA A 253 8.33 -35.32 -5.02
CA ALA A 253 8.17 -34.75 -6.35
C ALA A 253 6.85 -33.95 -6.36
N ASP A 254 6.94 -32.66 -6.02
CA ASP A 254 6.06 -31.55 -6.43
C ASP A 254 4.53 -31.76 -6.44
N VAL A 255 3.95 -32.39 -5.41
CA VAL A 255 2.51 -32.27 -5.18
C VAL A 255 2.23 -30.89 -4.57
N LYS A 256 1.76 -29.95 -5.40
CA LYS A 256 1.32 -28.62 -4.95
C LYS A 256 0.25 -28.76 -3.86
N ARG A 257 0.53 -28.26 -2.66
CA ARG A 257 -0.44 -28.13 -1.57
C ARG A 257 -1.25 -26.85 -1.77
N TYR A 258 -2.54 -26.99 -2.03
CA TYR A 258 -3.44 -25.84 -2.16
C TYR A 258 -3.74 -25.22 -0.80
N PHE A 259 -3.90 -23.90 -0.77
CA PHE A 259 -4.32 -23.14 0.42
C PHE A 259 -3.33 -23.15 1.60
N ASP A 260 -2.05 -23.45 1.35
CA ASP A 260 -0.99 -23.46 2.37
C ASP A 260 -0.72 -22.07 3.00
N PHE A 261 -1.19 -21.00 2.35
CA PHE A 261 -1.10 -19.64 2.91
C PHE A 261 -2.05 -19.39 4.10
N VAL A 262 -3.01 -20.29 4.35
CA VAL A 262 -3.93 -20.18 5.49
C VAL A 262 -3.26 -20.78 6.73
N THR A 263 -3.01 -19.93 7.70
CA THR A 263 -2.33 -20.23 8.95
C THR A 263 -3.22 -19.88 10.14
N GLN A 264 -2.79 -20.25 11.34
CA GLN A 264 -3.51 -19.88 12.57
C GLN A 264 -3.61 -18.35 12.74
N ASN A 265 -2.64 -17.59 12.23
CA ASN A 265 -2.54 -16.14 12.43
C ASN A 265 -3.49 -15.34 11.52
N ASN A 266 -3.84 -15.87 10.35
CA ASN A 266 -4.73 -15.20 9.38
C ASN A 266 -6.10 -15.90 9.23
N ILE A 267 -6.40 -16.89 10.08
CA ILE A 267 -7.64 -17.65 10.00
C ILE A 267 -8.88 -16.77 10.22
N SER A 268 -8.79 -15.77 11.10
CA SER A 268 -9.88 -14.82 11.37
C SER A 268 -10.21 -13.97 10.14
N ASP A 269 -9.17 -13.41 9.50
CA ASP A 269 -9.29 -12.65 8.25
C ASP A 269 -9.86 -13.54 7.14
N PHE A 270 -9.42 -14.79 7.07
CA PHE A 270 -9.92 -15.77 6.10
C PHE A 270 -11.38 -16.16 6.33
N ILE A 271 -11.80 -16.36 7.59
CA ILE A 271 -13.20 -16.62 7.96
C ILE A 271 -14.07 -15.43 7.56
N PHE A 272 -13.61 -14.21 7.84
CA PHE A 272 -14.32 -12.99 7.44
C PHE A 272 -14.48 -12.92 5.92
N LEU A 273 -13.43 -13.23 5.16
CA LEU A 273 -13.47 -13.29 3.70
C LEU A 273 -14.52 -14.31 3.22
N ILE A 274 -14.51 -15.53 3.76
CA ILE A 274 -15.46 -16.59 3.37
C ILE A 274 -16.90 -16.12 3.58
N LYS A 275 -17.19 -15.50 4.72
CA LYS A 275 -18.52 -14.96 5.04
C LYS A 275 -18.90 -13.80 4.14
N SER A 276 -17.99 -12.85 3.93
CA SER A 276 -18.23 -11.64 3.14
C SER A 276 -18.50 -11.96 1.66
N GLN A 277 -17.79 -12.93 1.09
CA GLN A 277 -17.94 -13.31 -0.31
C GLN A 277 -19.10 -14.29 -0.59
N ASN A 278 -19.83 -14.74 0.44
CA ASN A 278 -20.92 -15.72 0.32
C ASN A 278 -20.54 -16.93 -0.56
N LEU A 279 -19.37 -17.54 -0.26
CA LEU A 279 -18.90 -18.71 -1.00
C LEU A 279 -19.93 -19.84 -0.93
N LYS A 280 -20.16 -20.53 -2.05
CA LYS A 280 -21.06 -21.69 -2.10
C LYS A 280 -20.51 -22.82 -1.21
N PRO A 281 -21.39 -23.65 -0.60
CA PRO A 281 -20.98 -24.80 0.22
C PRO A 281 -19.95 -25.70 -0.47
N ASP A 282 -20.06 -25.90 -1.79
CA ASP A 282 -19.10 -26.67 -2.57
C ASP A 282 -17.67 -26.12 -2.54
N TYR A 283 -17.49 -24.81 -2.62
CA TYR A 283 -16.16 -24.19 -2.58
C TYR A 283 -15.59 -24.24 -1.18
N ILE A 284 -16.44 -24.06 -0.16
CA ILE A 284 -16.04 -24.17 1.25
C ILE A 284 -15.58 -25.60 1.54
N SER A 285 -16.29 -26.63 1.05
CA SER A 285 -15.89 -28.02 1.24
C SER A 285 -14.54 -28.30 0.60
N LEU A 286 -14.31 -27.81 -0.63
CA LEU A 286 -13.01 -27.92 -1.31
C LEU A 286 -11.88 -27.29 -0.50
N ILE A 287 -12.07 -26.06 0.00
CA ILE A 287 -11.05 -25.37 0.82
C ILE A 287 -10.75 -26.19 2.08
N ILE A 288 -11.78 -26.61 2.81
CA ILE A 288 -11.65 -27.37 4.06
C ILE A 288 -10.94 -28.72 3.85
N SER A 289 -11.12 -29.38 2.70
CA SER A 289 -10.43 -30.64 2.39
C SER A 289 -8.91 -30.52 2.30
N PHE A 290 -8.37 -29.32 2.05
CA PHE A 290 -6.92 -29.09 1.94
C PHE A 290 -6.30 -28.43 3.18
N LEU A 291 -7.11 -27.99 4.14
CA LEU A 291 -6.63 -27.36 5.37
C LEU A 291 -6.43 -28.36 6.51
N ALA A 292 -5.55 -28.00 7.45
CA ALA A 292 -5.36 -28.79 8.67
C ALA A 292 -6.67 -28.92 9.46
N PRO A 293 -6.99 -30.07 10.08
CA PRO A 293 -8.26 -30.31 10.77
C PRO A 293 -8.65 -29.23 11.79
N ASN A 294 -7.66 -28.68 12.51
CA ASN A 294 -7.86 -27.62 13.48
C ASN A 294 -8.37 -26.31 12.84
N LEU A 295 -7.82 -25.93 11.68
CA LEU A 295 -8.24 -24.74 10.93
C LEU A 295 -9.61 -24.96 10.29
N SER A 296 -9.79 -26.15 9.71
CA SER A 296 -11.06 -26.61 9.14
C SER A 296 -12.22 -26.55 10.14
N ALA A 297 -12.00 -27.04 11.36
CA ALA A 297 -13.00 -26.98 12.44
C ALA A 297 -13.37 -25.54 12.80
N LYS A 298 -12.39 -24.63 12.89
CA LYS A 298 -12.65 -23.20 13.14
C LYS A 298 -13.51 -22.57 12.05
N ILE A 299 -13.19 -22.83 10.78
CA ILE A 299 -14.00 -22.31 9.66
C ILE A 299 -15.42 -22.88 9.76
N LEU A 300 -15.56 -24.19 9.93
CA LEU A 300 -16.85 -24.87 9.97
C LEU A 300 -17.75 -24.33 11.11
N ASN A 301 -17.20 -24.14 12.31
CA ASN A 301 -17.92 -23.59 13.48
C ASN A 301 -18.33 -22.12 13.32
N SER A 302 -17.69 -21.40 12.39
CA SER A 302 -18.02 -20.00 12.14
C SER A 302 -19.23 -19.83 11.22
N LEU A 303 -19.63 -20.88 10.48
CA LEU A 303 -20.69 -20.82 9.46
C LEU A 303 -22.07 -21.02 10.09
N GLU A 304 -23.12 -20.66 9.35
CA GLU A 304 -24.49 -20.92 9.75
C GLU A 304 -24.78 -22.44 9.83
N PRO A 305 -25.59 -22.92 10.78
CA PRO A 305 -25.84 -24.36 10.98
C PRO A 305 -26.29 -25.10 9.72
N LYS A 306 -27.08 -24.43 8.87
CA LYS A 306 -27.55 -24.99 7.60
C LYS A 306 -26.42 -25.21 6.59
N VAL A 307 -25.53 -24.22 6.44
CA VAL A 307 -24.37 -24.30 5.55
C VAL A 307 -23.36 -25.31 6.10
N GLN A 308 -23.17 -25.31 7.42
CA GLN A 308 -22.32 -26.25 8.13
C GLN A 308 -22.69 -27.71 7.78
N ALA A 309 -23.97 -28.07 7.93
CA ALA A 309 -24.45 -29.41 7.60
C ALA A 309 -24.22 -29.77 6.12
N GLN A 310 -24.48 -28.85 5.20
CA GLN A 310 -24.26 -29.07 3.76
C GLN A 310 -22.78 -29.32 3.45
N VAL A 311 -21.88 -28.51 4.01
CA VAL A 311 -20.43 -28.66 3.84
C VAL A 311 -19.96 -30.00 4.40
N THR A 312 -20.43 -30.40 5.58
CA THR A 312 -20.05 -31.68 6.19
C THR A 312 -20.50 -32.88 5.34
N VAL A 313 -21.72 -32.86 4.80
CA VAL A 313 -22.19 -33.92 3.89
C VAL A 313 -21.32 -33.97 2.63
N LEU A 314 -21.00 -32.82 2.03
CA LEU A 314 -20.12 -32.76 0.85
C LEU A 314 -18.69 -33.24 1.11
N LEU A 315 -18.20 -33.18 2.36
CA LEU A 315 -16.89 -33.70 2.74
C LEU A 315 -16.86 -35.24 2.85
N THR A 316 -18.02 -35.89 2.99
CA THR A 316 -18.09 -37.36 3.06
C THR A 316 -17.86 -38.02 1.69
N GLU A 317 -18.18 -37.33 0.60
CA GLU A 317 -18.01 -37.82 -0.77
C GLU A 317 -16.60 -37.50 -1.30
N GLN A 318 -15.88 -38.53 -1.77
CA GLN A 318 -14.59 -38.34 -2.43
C GLN A 318 -14.79 -37.89 -3.88
N ARG A 319 -14.32 -36.69 -4.23
CA ARG A 319 -14.44 -36.12 -5.57
C ARG A 319 -13.13 -35.50 -6.07
N LEU A 320 -12.85 -35.64 -7.36
CA LEU A 320 -11.73 -34.97 -8.02
C LEU A 320 -12.05 -33.50 -8.27
N GLY A 321 -11.29 -32.61 -7.63
CA GLY A 321 -11.35 -31.18 -7.89
C GLY A 321 -10.73 -30.82 -9.26
N LYS A 322 -11.40 -29.96 -10.03
CA LYS A 322 -10.81 -29.43 -11.27
C LYS A 322 -9.63 -28.53 -10.91
N LYS A 323 -8.41 -28.89 -11.35
CA LYS A 323 -7.17 -28.12 -11.11
C LYS A 323 -7.33 -26.62 -11.42
N ASP A 324 -7.92 -26.33 -12.57
CA ASP A 324 -8.12 -24.95 -13.05
C ASP A 324 -9.01 -24.11 -12.12
N LEU A 325 -9.96 -24.75 -11.42
CA LEU A 325 -10.83 -24.11 -10.43
C LEU A 325 -10.10 -23.90 -9.11
N LEU A 326 -9.32 -24.89 -8.65
CA LEU A 326 -8.50 -24.77 -7.45
C LEU A 326 -7.44 -23.67 -7.59
N ASP A 327 -6.74 -23.61 -8.72
CA ASP A 327 -5.73 -22.58 -9.00
C ASP A 327 -6.33 -21.17 -9.03
N LYS A 328 -7.52 -21.00 -9.63
CA LYS A 328 -8.24 -19.71 -9.64
C LYS A 328 -8.71 -19.31 -8.25
N LEU A 329 -9.26 -20.24 -7.49
CA LEU A 329 -9.76 -20.01 -6.15
C LEU A 329 -8.60 -19.63 -5.21
N GLU A 330 -7.51 -20.39 -5.24
CA GLU A 330 -6.32 -20.11 -4.45
C GLU A 330 -5.72 -18.74 -4.78
N LYS A 331 -5.50 -18.41 -6.06
CA LYS A 331 -4.94 -17.10 -6.45
C LYS A 331 -5.80 -15.94 -5.98
N LYS A 332 -7.13 -16.06 -6.15
CA LYS A 332 -8.07 -15.02 -5.73
C LYS A 332 -8.05 -14.84 -4.21
N LEU A 333 -8.24 -15.94 -3.47
CA LEU A 333 -8.30 -15.91 -2.01
C LEU A 333 -6.97 -15.45 -1.40
N LYS A 334 -5.84 -15.87 -1.97
CA LYS A 334 -4.51 -15.43 -1.53
C LYS A 334 -4.34 -13.92 -1.70
N SER A 335 -4.65 -13.39 -2.89
CA SER A 335 -4.59 -11.94 -3.17
C SER A 335 -5.49 -11.15 -2.23
N ASP A 336 -6.70 -11.65 -1.97
CA ASP A 336 -7.66 -11.00 -1.10
C ASP A 336 -7.16 -11.00 0.36
N VAL A 337 -6.65 -12.15 0.87
CA VAL A 337 -6.04 -12.26 2.21
C VAL A 337 -4.86 -11.32 2.39
N GLU A 338 -3.99 -11.20 1.39
CA GLU A 338 -2.85 -10.27 1.43
C GLU A 338 -3.28 -8.80 1.51
N CYS A 339 -4.50 -8.48 1.05
CA CYS A 339 -5.05 -7.12 1.04
C CYS A 339 -5.93 -6.81 2.27
N PHE A 340 -6.06 -7.72 3.25
CA PHE A 340 -6.83 -7.47 4.47
C PHE A 340 -6.12 -6.53 5.45
N VAL A 341 -6.68 -5.34 5.63
CA VAL A 341 -6.17 -4.31 6.55
C VAL A 341 -7.08 -4.20 7.78
N GLY A 342 -6.47 -4.09 8.96
CA GLY A 342 -7.19 -3.98 10.24
C GLY A 342 -7.76 -5.32 10.73
N GLY A 343 -8.59 -5.24 11.77
CA GLY A 343 -9.18 -6.39 12.45
C GLY A 343 -9.03 -6.30 13.97
N ASP A 344 -9.95 -6.94 14.69
CA ASP A 344 -9.99 -6.97 16.15
C ASP A 344 -8.73 -7.64 16.72
N ASP A 345 -8.25 -8.70 16.06
CA ASP A 345 -7.02 -9.43 16.45
C ASP A 345 -5.78 -8.53 16.33
N LYS A 346 -5.65 -7.76 15.24
CA LYS A 346 -4.54 -6.83 15.03
C LYS A 346 -4.53 -5.72 16.09
N VAL A 347 -5.72 -5.29 16.53
CA VAL A 347 -5.87 -4.31 17.62
C VAL A 347 -5.49 -4.92 18.97
N ALA A 348 -5.83 -6.19 19.21
CA ALA A 348 -5.42 -6.90 20.42
C ALA A 348 -3.89 -7.01 20.50
N ASP A 349 -3.22 -7.41 19.42
CA ASP A 349 -1.76 -7.49 19.35
C ASP A 349 -1.11 -6.11 19.53
N LEU A 350 -1.65 -5.09 18.86
CA LEU A 350 -1.19 -3.71 19.03
C LEU A 350 -1.32 -3.25 20.49
N SER A 351 -2.44 -3.58 21.14
CA SER A 351 -2.70 -3.19 22.54
C SER A 351 -1.68 -3.76 23.52
N GLU A 352 -1.04 -4.88 23.19
CA GLU A 352 0.00 -5.51 24.01
C GLU A 352 1.33 -4.74 23.94
N SER A 353 1.60 -4.07 22.82
CA SER A 353 2.80 -3.26 22.63
C SER A 353 2.68 -1.84 23.20
N LEU A 354 1.49 -1.42 23.65
CA LEU A 354 1.23 -0.10 24.19
C LEU A 354 1.33 -0.09 25.72
N SER A 355 1.89 0.98 26.28
CA SER A 355 1.90 1.17 27.74
C SER A 355 0.49 1.49 28.27
N ASN A 356 0.25 1.26 29.56
CA ASN A 356 -1.02 1.60 30.21
C ASN A 356 -1.43 3.07 29.97
N LYS A 357 -0.49 4.01 30.03
CA LYS A 357 -0.74 5.44 29.77
C LYS A 357 -1.21 5.69 28.35
N GLN A 358 -0.51 5.13 27.36
CA GLN A 358 -0.90 5.23 25.95
C GLN A 358 -2.29 4.62 25.70
N ARG A 359 -2.57 3.43 26.27
CA ARG A 359 -3.90 2.81 26.16
C ARG A 359 -4.99 3.72 26.75
N LYS A 360 -4.74 4.35 27.89
CA LYS A 360 -5.69 5.27 28.55
C LYS A 360 -5.98 6.48 27.66
N GLU A 361 -4.94 7.13 27.14
CA GLU A 361 -5.08 8.28 26.22
C GLU A 361 -5.84 7.90 24.95
N ILE A 362 -5.40 6.83 24.26
CA ILE A 362 -6.03 6.34 23.03
C ILE A 362 -7.51 6.01 23.26
N THR A 363 -7.82 5.33 24.37
CA THR A 363 -9.20 4.94 24.74
C THR A 363 -10.08 6.18 24.96
N GLN A 364 -9.57 7.20 25.66
CA GLN A 364 -10.30 8.44 25.93
C GLN A 364 -10.57 9.24 24.65
N PHE A 365 -9.57 9.41 23.79
CA PHE A 365 -9.74 10.13 22.51
C PHE A 365 -10.64 9.35 21.54
N SER A 366 -10.50 8.02 21.49
CA SER A 366 -11.32 7.16 20.62
C SER A 366 -12.82 7.26 20.96
N LYS A 367 -13.16 7.38 22.25
CA LYS A 367 -14.54 7.59 22.70
C LYS A 367 -15.15 8.90 22.15
N LYS A 368 -14.34 9.96 22.05
CA LYS A 368 -14.76 11.28 21.54
C LYS A 368 -14.88 11.30 20.01
N ILE A 369 -13.93 10.67 19.31
CA ILE A 369 -13.85 10.70 17.83
C ILE A 369 -14.91 9.82 17.20
N ASN A 370 -15.06 8.57 17.67
CA ASN A 370 -15.98 7.61 17.08
C ASN A 370 -16.59 6.70 18.16
N PRO A 371 -17.77 7.07 18.73
CA PRO A 371 -18.44 6.27 19.75
C PRO A 371 -18.83 4.86 19.28
N LYS A 372 -19.14 4.68 17.99
CA LYS A 372 -19.49 3.36 17.43
C LYS A 372 -18.26 2.46 17.36
N GLY A 373 -17.13 3.00 16.92
CA GLY A 373 -15.85 2.29 16.86
C GLY A 373 -15.29 2.00 18.26
N TYR A 374 -15.46 2.93 19.20
CA TYR A 374 -15.05 2.76 20.60
C TYR A 374 -15.64 1.50 21.23
N LYS A 375 -16.92 1.20 21.00
CA LYS A 375 -17.55 -0.04 21.52
C LYS A 375 -16.87 -1.32 21.03
N LYS A 376 -16.30 -1.31 19.82
CA LYS A 376 -15.54 -2.44 19.27
C LYS A 376 -14.10 -2.45 19.78
N LEU A 377 -13.48 -1.29 19.93
CA LEU A 377 -12.11 -1.14 20.43
C LEU A 377 -11.98 -1.50 21.92
N ARG A 378 -12.99 -1.17 22.72
CA ARG A 378 -12.94 -1.19 24.19
C ARG A 378 -12.53 -2.54 24.79
N PRO A 379 -13.05 -3.70 24.34
CA PRO A 379 -12.67 -5.00 24.90
C PRO A 379 -11.19 -5.34 24.67
N HIS A 380 -10.55 -4.77 23.65
CA HIS A 380 -9.13 -4.99 23.35
C HIS A 380 -8.21 -4.06 24.16
N MET A 381 -8.73 -2.93 24.66
CA MET A 381 -8.00 -1.94 25.44
C MET A 381 -8.25 -2.13 26.93
N VAL A 382 -7.61 -3.13 27.52
CA VAL A 382 -7.62 -3.34 28.98
C VAL A 382 -6.71 -2.32 29.66
N LEU A 383 -7.24 -1.59 30.63
CA LEU A 383 -6.55 -0.58 31.44
C LEU A 383 -6.34 -1.09 32.86
N PHE A 384 -5.39 -0.50 33.58
CA PHE A 384 -5.21 -0.79 35.02
C PHE A 384 -6.46 -0.42 35.84
N ASP A 385 -7.13 0.67 35.48
CA ASP A 385 -8.33 1.15 36.17
C ASP A 385 -9.53 0.17 36.02
N ASP A 386 -9.47 -0.76 35.05
CA ASP A 386 -10.54 -1.73 34.78
C ASP A 386 -10.67 -2.79 35.89
N ILE A 387 -9.71 -2.86 36.81
CA ILE A 387 -9.79 -3.66 38.05
C ILE A 387 -11.06 -3.30 38.84
N LEU A 388 -11.54 -2.05 38.75
CA LEU A 388 -12.78 -1.62 39.41
C LEU A 388 -14.01 -2.38 38.93
N LEU A 389 -13.99 -2.98 37.74
CA LEU A 389 -15.12 -3.73 37.18
C LEU A 389 -15.20 -5.17 37.69
N LEU A 390 -14.12 -5.68 38.30
CA LEU A 390 -14.08 -7.04 38.83
C LEU A 390 -14.92 -7.18 40.10
N ASP A 391 -15.55 -8.33 40.27
CA ASP A 391 -16.22 -8.66 41.53
C ASP A 391 -15.17 -9.04 42.59
N ASP A 392 -15.49 -8.98 43.87
CA ASP A 392 -14.53 -9.24 44.96
C ASP A 392 -13.89 -10.64 44.84
N SER A 393 -14.65 -11.65 44.44
CA SER A 393 -14.11 -12.99 44.17
C SER A 393 -13.12 -13.02 43.01
N GLU A 394 -13.41 -12.30 41.92
CA GLU A 394 -12.51 -12.20 40.76
C GLU A 394 -11.23 -11.45 41.14
N LEU A 395 -11.36 -10.36 41.90
CA LEU A 395 -10.24 -9.58 42.38
C LEU A 395 -9.33 -10.38 43.31
N GLN A 396 -9.89 -11.21 44.20
CA GLN A 396 -9.09 -12.10 45.05
C GLN A 396 -8.25 -13.09 44.24
N PHE A 397 -8.78 -13.65 43.14
CA PHE A 397 -8.00 -14.49 42.24
C PHE A 397 -6.84 -13.72 41.60
N VAL A 398 -7.08 -12.47 41.20
CA VAL A 398 -6.03 -11.61 40.63
C VAL A 398 -4.95 -11.31 41.68
N LEU A 399 -5.34 -10.86 42.88
CA LEU A 399 -4.41 -10.50 43.95
C LEU A 399 -3.56 -11.69 44.40
N SER A 400 -4.08 -12.91 44.32
CA SER A 400 -3.34 -14.13 44.69
C SER A 400 -2.20 -14.48 43.71
N ASP A 401 -2.30 -14.06 42.44
CA ASP A 401 -1.29 -14.29 41.40
C ASP A 401 -0.26 -13.13 41.31
N LEU A 402 -0.42 -12.07 42.11
CA LEU A 402 0.42 -10.87 42.08
C LEU A 402 1.47 -10.86 43.19
N ASN A 403 2.65 -10.30 42.87
CA ASN A 403 3.65 -9.94 43.87
C ASN A 403 3.23 -8.66 44.60
N LEU A 404 3.21 -8.69 45.93
CA LEU A 404 2.80 -7.55 46.77
C LEU A 404 3.70 -6.31 46.61
N GLU A 405 5.00 -6.48 46.39
CA GLU A 405 5.91 -5.35 46.13
C GLU A 405 5.57 -4.66 44.79
N GLN A 406 5.26 -5.47 43.78
CA GLN A 406 4.87 -4.97 42.46
C GLN A 406 3.49 -4.30 42.52
N LEU A 407 2.55 -4.86 43.29
CA LEU A 407 1.24 -4.27 43.55
C LEU A 407 1.39 -2.90 44.24
N ALA A 408 2.23 -2.81 45.29
CA ALA A 408 2.50 -1.55 45.97
C ALA A 408 3.06 -0.49 45.01
N THR A 409 4.00 -0.87 44.14
CA THR A 409 4.57 0.03 43.12
C THR A 409 3.51 0.51 42.12
N ALA A 410 2.60 -0.36 41.69
CA ALA A 410 1.52 -0.01 40.75
C ALA A 410 0.44 0.90 41.35
N LEU A 411 0.27 0.85 42.67
CA LEU A 411 -0.68 1.66 43.44
C LEU A 411 -0.19 3.08 43.72
N VAL A 412 1.08 3.39 43.47
CA VAL A 412 1.61 4.75 43.63
C VAL A 412 0.88 5.70 42.68
N GLY A 413 0.14 6.67 43.25
CA GLY A 413 -0.66 7.61 42.48
C GLY A 413 -1.97 7.04 41.90
N ALA A 414 -2.41 5.87 42.35
CA ALA A 414 -3.72 5.32 42.00
C ALA A 414 -4.86 6.17 42.62
N ASP A 415 -6.02 6.18 41.96
CA ASP A 415 -7.21 6.85 42.48
C ASP A 415 -7.68 6.22 43.79
N GLN A 416 -8.24 7.04 44.69
CA GLN A 416 -8.65 6.59 46.02
C GLN A 416 -9.67 5.44 45.95
N GLY A 417 -10.58 5.46 44.98
CA GLY A 417 -11.56 4.39 44.79
C GLY A 417 -10.91 3.05 44.44
N LEU A 418 -9.91 3.06 43.56
CA LEU A 418 -9.15 1.86 43.18
C LEU A 418 -8.29 1.35 44.33
N PHE A 419 -7.62 2.25 45.04
CA PHE A 419 -6.82 1.91 46.21
C PHE A 419 -7.67 1.24 47.29
N SER A 420 -8.80 1.83 47.66
CA SER A 420 -9.73 1.27 48.66
C SER A 420 -10.22 -0.12 48.26
N LYS A 421 -10.69 -0.30 47.02
CA LYS A 421 -11.21 -1.59 46.56
C LYS A 421 -10.17 -2.72 46.61
N ILE A 422 -8.94 -2.42 46.21
CA ILE A 422 -7.83 -3.38 46.31
C ILE A 422 -7.52 -3.66 47.77
N ASN A 423 -7.44 -2.62 48.60
CA ASN A 423 -7.08 -2.75 50.01
C ASN A 423 -8.10 -3.58 50.81
N ASP A 424 -9.39 -3.41 50.53
CA ASP A 424 -10.48 -4.14 51.18
C ASP A 424 -10.47 -5.64 50.84
N ASN A 425 -9.95 -6.00 49.66
CA ASN A 425 -9.81 -7.39 49.19
C ASN A 425 -8.48 -8.05 49.58
N LEU A 426 -7.57 -7.34 50.24
CA LEU A 426 -6.34 -7.90 50.81
C LEU A 426 -6.58 -8.44 52.23
N THR A 427 -5.88 -9.53 52.57
CA THR A 427 -5.80 -9.99 53.96
C THR A 427 -5.08 -8.96 54.82
N LYS A 428 -5.34 -8.94 56.14
CA LYS A 428 -4.73 -7.96 57.06
C LYS A 428 -3.19 -7.92 56.94
N GLY A 429 -2.54 -9.07 56.88
CA GLY A 429 -1.08 -9.15 56.71
C GLY A 429 -0.60 -8.66 55.34
N ALA A 430 -1.33 -8.97 54.25
CA ALA A 430 -0.97 -8.49 52.92
C ALA A 430 -1.14 -6.97 52.78
N ARG A 431 -2.19 -6.41 53.40
CA ARG A 431 -2.42 -4.98 53.51
C ARG A 431 -1.27 -4.28 54.25
N ASP A 432 -0.86 -4.80 55.40
CA ASP A 432 0.24 -4.23 56.18
C ASP A 432 1.56 -4.24 55.39
N MET A 433 1.84 -5.34 54.67
CA MET A 433 3.02 -5.42 53.79
C MET A 433 2.95 -4.46 52.60
N VAL A 434 1.82 -4.38 51.90
CA VAL A 434 1.64 -3.45 50.79
C VAL A 434 1.78 -2.00 51.26
N GLY A 435 1.26 -1.66 52.45
CA GLY A 435 1.46 -0.35 53.06
C GLY A 435 2.94 -0.01 53.30
N GLN A 436 3.70 -0.92 53.92
CA GLN A 436 5.14 -0.75 54.13
C GLN A 436 5.90 -0.58 52.80
N TYR A 437 5.60 -1.42 51.80
CA TYR A 437 6.22 -1.29 50.47
C TYR A 437 5.85 0.04 49.82
N LEU A 438 4.61 0.51 49.97
CA LEU A 438 4.15 1.74 49.35
C LEU A 438 4.86 2.96 49.95
N GLU A 439 5.06 3.00 51.26
CA GLU A 439 5.86 4.04 51.93
C GLU A 439 7.33 4.04 51.46
N LEU A 440 7.92 2.86 51.25
CA LEU A 440 9.30 2.76 50.73
C LEU A 440 9.40 3.14 49.23
N LYS A 441 8.38 2.80 48.45
CA LYS A 441 8.36 2.99 46.99
C LYS A 441 7.88 4.37 46.58
N SER A 442 7.09 5.08 47.40
CA SER A 442 6.57 6.40 47.06
C SER A 442 7.67 7.44 46.82
N GLU A 443 8.79 7.35 47.55
CA GLU A 443 9.92 8.29 47.44
C GLU A 443 10.88 7.93 46.28
N SER A 444 10.89 6.67 45.85
CA SER A 444 11.94 6.11 44.97
C SER A 444 11.45 5.68 43.57
N SER A 445 10.13 5.62 43.35
CA SER A 445 9.55 5.11 42.11
C SER A 445 9.40 6.21 41.06
N ASN A 446 10.14 6.08 39.96
CA ASN A 446 9.94 6.89 38.76
C ASN A 446 8.69 6.47 38.00
N GLU A 447 8.09 7.38 37.21
CA GLU A 447 6.89 7.13 36.40
C GLU A 447 7.00 5.85 35.54
N SER A 448 8.18 5.60 34.95
CA SER A 448 8.44 4.40 34.15
C SER A 448 8.35 3.08 34.94
N HIS A 449 8.75 3.07 36.22
CA HIS A 449 8.62 1.88 37.07
C HIS A 449 7.16 1.62 37.44
N ILE A 450 6.40 2.68 37.70
CA ILE A 450 4.96 2.59 37.99
C ILE A 450 4.23 2.03 36.77
N GLU A 451 4.50 2.55 35.57
CA GLU A 451 3.91 2.04 34.32
C GLU A 451 4.24 0.56 34.10
N SER A 452 5.50 0.16 34.30
CA SER A 452 5.93 -1.24 34.15
C SER A 452 5.21 -2.17 35.12
N ALA A 453 5.01 -1.74 36.37
CA ALA A 453 4.29 -2.50 37.38
C ALA A 453 2.80 -2.66 37.02
N GLN A 454 2.15 -1.59 36.55
CA GLN A 454 0.77 -1.60 36.07
C GLN A 454 0.59 -2.50 34.84
N ASP A 455 1.51 -2.43 33.87
CA ASP A 455 1.48 -3.28 32.68
C ASP A 455 1.62 -4.77 33.02
N ALA A 456 2.47 -5.10 33.99
CA ALA A 456 2.60 -6.47 34.45
C ALA A 456 1.35 -6.97 35.20
N ILE A 457 0.60 -6.10 35.90
CA ILE A 457 -0.72 -6.46 36.45
C ILE A 457 -1.73 -6.71 35.31
N ILE A 458 -1.73 -5.87 34.27
CA ILE A 458 -2.62 -6.05 33.11
C ILE A 458 -2.35 -7.38 32.40
N LYS A 459 -1.07 -7.82 32.32
CA LYS A 459 -0.72 -9.15 31.81
C LYS A 459 -1.35 -10.27 32.64
N VAL A 460 -1.34 -10.14 33.98
CA VAL A 460 -1.99 -11.11 34.87
C VAL A 460 -3.51 -11.13 34.68
N LEU A 461 -4.14 -9.95 34.57
CA LEU A 461 -5.58 -9.84 34.25
C LEU A 461 -5.92 -10.60 32.96
N ARG A 462 -5.20 -10.33 31.87
CA ARG A 462 -5.44 -11.01 30.58
C ARG A 462 -5.22 -12.52 30.66
N LYS A 463 -4.18 -12.97 31.39
CA LYS A 463 -3.91 -14.39 31.60
C LYS A 463 -5.07 -15.07 32.34
N LEU A 464 -5.61 -14.44 33.38
CA LEU A 464 -6.73 -14.98 34.16
C LEU A 464 -8.05 -14.97 33.38
N ASP A 465 -8.26 -13.96 32.54
CA ASP A 465 -9.42 -13.86 31.63
C ASP A 465 -9.35 -14.97 30.57
N ALA A 466 -8.18 -15.21 29.98
CA ALA A 466 -7.95 -16.32 29.05
C ALA A 466 -8.13 -17.71 29.68
N GLN A 467 -7.90 -17.84 31.00
CA GLN A 467 -8.20 -19.05 31.77
C GLN A 467 -9.68 -19.18 32.14
N GLY A 468 -10.49 -18.15 31.92
CA GLY A 468 -11.90 -18.09 32.32
C GLY A 468 -12.13 -17.95 33.84
N LYS A 469 -11.09 -17.60 34.61
CA LYS A 469 -11.19 -17.36 36.06
C LYS A 469 -11.83 -16.02 36.39
N ILE A 470 -11.64 -15.04 35.51
CA ILE A 470 -12.32 -13.74 35.54
C ILE A 470 -13.02 -13.53 34.21
N LYS A 471 -14.04 -12.68 34.17
CA LYS A 471 -14.80 -12.34 32.95
C LYS A 471 -14.64 -10.88 32.59
N LEU A 472 -13.39 -10.42 32.48
CA LEU A 472 -13.09 -9.01 32.28
C LEU A 472 -13.53 -8.55 30.88
N ALA A 473 -13.20 -9.30 29.82
CA ALA A 473 -13.53 -8.90 28.46
C ALA A 473 -15.04 -8.74 28.22
N ASP A 474 -15.87 -9.54 28.88
CA ASP A 474 -17.33 -9.44 28.77
C ASP A 474 -17.88 -8.23 29.52
N LYS A 475 -17.34 -7.92 30.70
CA LYS A 475 -17.68 -6.70 31.45
C LYS A 475 -17.29 -5.44 30.67
N LEU A 476 -16.18 -5.48 29.94
CA LEU A 476 -15.73 -4.39 29.06
C LEU A 476 -16.61 -4.14 27.84
N LYS A 477 -17.36 -5.14 27.36
CA LYS A 477 -18.33 -4.96 26.27
C LYS A 477 -19.58 -4.24 26.73
N THR A 478 -19.93 -4.37 28.02
CA THR A 478 -21.13 -3.79 28.62
C THR A 478 -20.93 -2.40 29.21
N ALA A 479 -19.69 -2.02 29.52
CA ALA A 479 -19.30 -0.71 30.05
C ALA A 479 -19.12 0.35 28.96
#